data_AF-A0A959FEG0-F1
#
_entry.id   AF-A0A959FEG0-F1
#
_cell.length_a   1.000
_cell.length_b   1.000
_cell.length_c   1.000
_cell.angle_alpha   90.00
_cell.angle_beta   90.00
_cell.angle_gamma   90.00
#
_symmetry.space_group_name_H-M   'P 1'
#
loop_
_entity.id
_entity.type
_entity.pdbx_description
1 polymer ?
#
loop_
_entity_poly.entity_id
_entity_poly.type
_entity_poly.pdbx_seq_one_letter_code
_entity_poly.pdbx_strand_id
1 'polypeptide(L)'
;DLRIEGQHRLEGIGVIEAPRGTLIHHYLVDDKGMITRCNLIVSTTHNNEAMNRAVQWVAKEVLEKEKHITEPLLNQVEVAIRAYDPCLSCATHAMGKMPLQVQLLDHMGHLVEERYRG
;
A
#
# COMPACT_ATOMS: atom_id res chain seq x y z
N ASP A 1 -32.51 13.00 11.06
CA ASP A 1 -32.15 14.39 10.74
C ASP A 1 -30.66 14.61 10.86
N LEU A 2 -30.00 14.85 9.72
CA LEU A 2 -28.66 15.45 9.70
C LEU A 2 -28.86 16.95 9.86
N ARG A 3 -28.36 17.54 10.95
CA ARG A 3 -28.37 19.00 11.14
C ARG A 3 -27.35 19.63 10.17
N ILE A 4 -27.83 20.57 9.36
CA ILE A 4 -27.02 21.30 8.35
C ILE A 4 -26.49 22.63 8.92
N GLU A 5 -26.72 22.89 10.20
CA GLU A 5 -26.34 24.12 10.88
C GLU A 5 -25.18 23.87 11.84
N GLY A 6 -24.13 24.69 11.72
CA GLY A 6 -22.94 24.60 12.56
C GLY A 6 -22.04 25.82 12.41
N GLN A 7 -21.19 26.06 13.40
CA GLN A 7 -20.19 27.12 13.33
C GLN A 7 -19.14 26.76 12.28
N HIS A 8 -18.83 27.70 11.37
CA HIS A 8 -17.78 27.51 10.38
C HIS A 8 -16.43 27.26 11.07
N ARG A 9 -15.70 26.25 10.59
CA ARG A 9 -14.36 25.89 11.07
C ARG A 9 -13.42 25.82 9.88
N LEU A 10 -12.19 26.30 10.08
CA LEU A 10 -11.14 26.28 9.05
C LEU A 10 -10.45 24.91 8.93
N GLU A 11 -10.84 23.94 9.74
CA GLU A 11 -10.27 22.60 9.80
C GLU A 11 -11.38 21.56 9.89
N GLY A 12 -11.28 20.51 9.09
CA GLY A 12 -12.21 19.39 9.07
C GLY A 12 -11.48 18.05 8.97
N ILE A 13 -11.90 17.09 9.79
CA ILE A 13 -11.41 15.71 9.75
C ILE A 13 -12.60 14.78 9.54
N GLY A 14 -12.57 14.02 8.44
CA GLY A 14 -13.51 12.96 8.13
C GLY A 14 -12.82 11.61 8.30
N VAL A 15 -13.42 10.72 9.09
CA VAL A 15 -12.95 9.35 9.25
C VAL A 15 -14.08 8.41 8.86
N ILE A 16 -13.78 7.45 7.99
CA ILE A 16 -14.72 6.41 7.58
C ILE A 16 -13.99 5.07 7.44
N GLU A 17 -14.68 3.97 7.73
CA GLU A 17 -14.19 2.65 7.37
C GLU A 17 -14.45 2.39 5.88
N ALA A 18 -13.38 2.39 5.09
CA ALA A 18 -13.43 1.95 3.70
C ALA A 18 -13.31 0.42 3.64
N PRO A 19 -13.65 -0.24 2.51
CA PRO A 19 -13.58 -1.69 2.37
C PRO A 19 -12.20 -2.32 2.68
N ARG A 20 -11.14 -1.51 2.69
CA ARG A 20 -9.73 -1.93 2.85
C ARG A 20 -9.09 -1.43 4.16
N GLY A 21 -9.89 -0.84 5.06
CA GLY A 21 -9.47 -0.27 6.35
C GLY A 21 -9.83 1.22 6.50
N THR A 22 -9.39 1.80 7.61
CA THR A 22 -9.70 3.19 7.97
C THR A 22 -9.16 4.18 6.94
N LEU A 23 -10.04 5.07 6.48
CA LEU A 23 -9.75 6.18 5.58
C LEU A 23 -9.91 7.50 6.36
N ILE A 24 -8.86 8.32 6.35
CA ILE A 24 -8.85 9.61 7.04
C ILE A 24 -8.62 10.72 6.02
N HIS A 25 -9.55 11.67 5.98
CA HIS A 25 -9.47 12.88 5.19
C HIS A 25 -9.32 14.06 6.15
N HIS A 26 -8.21 14.79 6.07
CA HIS A 26 -7.95 15.98 6.86
C HIS A 26 -7.74 17.18 5.93
N TYR A 27 -8.60 18.19 6.07
CA TYR A 27 -8.56 19.40 5.27
C TYR A 27 -8.39 20.63 6.16
N LEU A 28 -7.60 21.59 5.67
CA LEU A 28 -7.64 22.96 6.12
C LEU A 28 -8.11 23.87 4.98
N VAL A 29 -8.91 24.87 5.32
CA VAL A 29 -9.47 25.85 4.38
C VAL A 29 -9.16 27.28 4.83
N ASP A 30 -9.14 28.22 3.89
CA ASP A 30 -9.08 29.65 4.20
C ASP A 30 -10.47 30.23 4.51
N ASP A 31 -10.53 31.54 4.82
CA ASP A 31 -11.79 32.24 5.12
C ASP A 31 -12.79 32.27 3.95
N LYS A 32 -12.33 31.93 2.74
CA LYS A 32 -13.16 31.83 1.53
C LYS A 32 -13.57 30.38 1.24
N GLY A 33 -13.19 29.43 2.10
CA GLY A 33 -13.48 28.00 1.94
C GLY A 33 -12.56 27.28 0.95
N MET A 34 -11.47 27.91 0.51
CA MET A 34 -10.50 27.28 -0.39
C MET A 34 -9.56 26.39 0.39
N ILE A 35 -9.34 25.15 -0.08
CA ILE A 35 -8.42 24.20 0.55
C ILE A 35 -7.00 24.75 0.51
N THR A 36 -6.40 24.97 1.68
CA THR A 36 -5.01 25.39 1.85
C THR A 36 -4.09 24.21 2.11
N ARG A 37 -4.62 23.13 2.69
CA ARG A 37 -3.89 21.88 2.94
C ARG A 37 -4.83 20.68 2.93
N CYS A 38 -4.32 19.57 2.43
CA CYS A 38 -5.00 18.29 2.39
C CYS A 38 -4.02 17.20 2.86
N ASN A 39 -4.44 16.37 3.81
CA ASN A 39 -3.74 15.17 4.23
C ASN A 39 -4.70 13.98 4.14
N LEU A 40 -4.33 12.98 3.34
CA LEU A 40 -5.12 11.79 3.09
C LEU A 40 -4.35 10.58 3.60
N ILE A 41 -4.82 9.98 4.69
CA ILE A 41 -4.27 8.71 5.16
C ILE A 41 -5.22 7.62 4.65
N VAL A 42 -4.80 6.98 3.57
CA VAL A 42 -5.57 5.93 2.92
C VAL A 42 -5.32 4.58 3.59
N SER A 43 -6.33 3.72 3.52
CA SER A 43 -6.35 2.44 4.24
C SER A 43 -5.18 1.51 3.90
N THR A 44 -4.75 1.47 2.64
CA THR A 44 -3.59 0.67 2.21
C THR A 44 -2.28 1.13 2.85
N THR A 45 -2.16 2.41 3.25
CA THR A 45 -0.98 2.92 3.97
C THR A 45 -0.83 2.24 5.34
N HIS A 46 -1.94 1.96 6.03
CA HIS A 46 -1.91 1.21 7.30
C HIS A 46 -1.41 -0.22 7.12
N ASN A 47 -1.63 -0.84 5.95
CA ASN A 47 -1.28 -2.23 5.68
C ASN A 47 0.13 -2.42 5.09
N ASN A 48 0.90 -1.35 4.88
CA ASN A 48 2.21 -1.45 4.24
C ASN A 48 3.20 -2.32 5.02
N GLU A 49 3.22 -2.21 6.36
CA GLU A 49 4.07 -3.06 7.20
C GLU A 49 3.66 -4.54 7.09
N ALA A 50 2.35 -4.81 7.14
CA ALA A 50 1.82 -6.18 7.05
C ALA A 50 2.15 -6.82 5.69
N MET A 51 2.06 -6.05 4.60
CA MET A 51 2.48 -6.49 3.26
C MET A 51 3.99 -6.82 3.22
N ASN A 52 4.85 -5.94 3.74
CA ASN A 52 6.30 -6.20 3.77
C ASN A 52 6.66 -7.45 4.59
N ARG A 53 6.00 -7.65 5.74
CA ARG A 53 6.18 -8.87 6.55
C ARG A 53 5.70 -10.12 5.82
N ALA A 54 4.61 -10.04 5.06
CA ALA A 54 4.10 -11.16 4.27
C ALA A 54 5.09 -11.54 3.15
N VAL A 55 5.65 -10.56 2.43
CA VAL A 55 6.71 -10.81 1.43
C VAL A 55 7.95 -11.41 2.07
N GLN A 56 8.38 -10.89 3.23
CA GLN A 56 9.53 -11.44 3.95
C GLN A 56 9.29 -12.90 4.38
N TRP A 57 8.07 -13.23 4.81
CA TRP A 57 7.70 -14.59 5.19
C TRP A 57 7.76 -15.54 3.98
N VAL A 58 7.21 -15.13 2.82
CA VAL A 58 7.30 -15.91 1.58
C VAL A 58 8.76 -16.12 1.17
N ALA A 59 9.58 -15.07 1.26
CA ALA A 59 11.00 -15.15 0.94
C ALA A 59 11.71 -16.17 1.82
N LYS A 60 11.50 -16.15 3.15
CA LYS A 60 12.12 -17.12 4.07
C LYS A 60 11.65 -18.55 3.78
N GLU A 61 10.35 -18.79 3.72
CA GLU A 61 9.81 -20.14 3.60
C GLU A 61 10.12 -20.83 2.27
N VAL A 62 10.29 -20.04 1.20
CA VAL A 62 10.54 -20.57 -0.15
C VAL A 62 12.04 -20.56 -0.49
N LEU A 63 12.78 -19.49 -0.18
CA LEU A 63 14.22 -19.43 -0.50
C LEU A 63 15.09 -20.30 0.42
N GLU A 64 14.63 -20.63 1.63
CA GLU A 64 15.32 -21.62 2.46
C GLU A 64 15.28 -23.03 1.85
N LYS A 65 14.29 -23.30 0.98
CA LYS A 65 14.09 -24.60 0.33
C LYS A 65 14.64 -24.62 -1.11
N GLU A 66 14.62 -23.49 -1.80
CA GLU A 66 15.03 -23.31 -3.21
C GLU A 66 16.00 -22.13 -3.33
N LYS A 67 17.22 -22.34 -3.85
CA LYS A 67 18.24 -21.27 -3.96
C LYS A 67 18.04 -20.31 -5.14
N HIS A 68 16.96 -20.47 -5.90
CA HIS A 68 16.68 -19.74 -7.13
C HIS A 68 15.34 -19.01 -7.05
N ILE A 69 15.19 -17.95 -7.84
CA ILE A 69 13.91 -17.26 -7.98
C ILE A 69 13.01 -18.12 -8.88
N THR A 70 12.06 -18.82 -8.26
CA THR A 70 11.14 -19.72 -8.97
C THR A 70 9.77 -19.08 -9.26
N GLU A 71 9.05 -19.57 -10.26
CA GLU A 71 7.70 -19.09 -10.57
C GLU A 71 6.71 -19.27 -9.41
N PRO A 72 6.74 -20.39 -8.63
CA PRO A 72 5.97 -20.50 -7.39
C PRO A 72 6.26 -19.39 -6.38
N LEU A 73 7.52 -18.96 -6.24
CA LEU A 73 7.87 -17.84 -5.37
C LEU A 73 7.23 -16.53 -5.86
N LEU A 74 7.40 -16.22 -7.15
CA LEU A 74 6.80 -15.02 -7.75
C LEU A 74 5.27 -15.00 -7.59
N ASN A 75 4.63 -16.16 -7.78
CA ASN A 75 3.20 -16.31 -7.57
C ASN A 75 2.79 -16.13 -6.10
N GLN A 76 3.53 -16.71 -5.15
CA GLN A 76 3.23 -16.57 -3.72
C GLN A 76 3.42 -15.13 -3.23
N VAL A 77 4.45 -14.43 -3.70
CA VAL A 77 4.66 -13.00 -3.41
C VAL A 77 3.45 -12.19 -3.89
N GLU A 78 2.98 -12.41 -5.11
CA GLU A 78 1.79 -11.72 -5.59
C GLU A 78 0.51 -12.12 -4.87
N VAL A 79 0.32 -13.39 -4.50
CA VAL A 79 -0.84 -13.82 -3.69
C VAL A 79 -0.82 -13.13 -2.32
N ALA A 80 0.35 -13.06 -1.68
CA ALA A 80 0.52 -12.40 -0.39
C ALA A 80 0.17 -10.91 -0.47
N ILE A 81 0.58 -10.22 -1.54
CA ILE A 81 0.24 -8.82 -1.79
C ILE A 81 -1.25 -8.67 -2.12
N ARG A 82 -1.82 -9.49 -3.01
CA ARG A 82 -3.25 -9.46 -3.40
C ARG A 82 -4.20 -9.72 -2.22
N ALA A 83 -3.77 -10.50 -1.21
CA ALA A 83 -4.57 -10.76 -0.02
C ALA A 83 -4.91 -9.48 0.77
N TYR A 84 -4.11 -8.42 0.64
CA TYR A 84 -4.38 -7.12 1.26
C TYR A 84 -5.22 -6.19 0.37
N ASP A 85 -5.70 -6.67 -0.78
CA ASP A 85 -6.39 -5.89 -1.83
C ASP A 85 -5.81 -4.47 -1.97
N PRO A 86 -4.50 -4.35 -2.23
CA PRO A 86 -3.87 -3.04 -2.30
C PRO A 86 -4.48 -2.33 -3.49
N CYS A 87 -5.32 -1.35 -3.22
CA CYS A 87 -5.77 -0.45 -4.24
C CYS A 87 -4.58 0.44 -4.61
N LEU A 88 -3.68 -0.07 -5.46
CA LEU A 88 -2.49 0.66 -5.90
C LEU A 88 -2.89 1.93 -6.66
N SER A 89 -4.03 1.93 -7.34
CA SER A 89 -4.63 3.14 -7.89
C SER A 89 -5.09 4.14 -6.82
N CYS A 90 -5.55 3.68 -5.65
CA CYS A 90 -5.90 4.56 -4.52
C CYS A 90 -4.67 5.00 -3.71
N ALA A 91 -3.60 4.20 -3.69
CA ALA A 91 -2.40 4.44 -2.90
C ALA A 91 -1.32 5.25 -3.63
N THR A 92 -1.21 5.11 -4.96
CA THR A 92 -0.18 5.76 -5.78
C THR A 92 -0.71 6.45 -7.03
N HIS A 93 -2.02 6.42 -7.29
CA HIS A 93 -2.64 6.89 -8.54
C HIS A 93 -2.13 6.16 -9.81
N ALA A 94 -1.51 4.97 -9.67
CA ALA A 94 -1.01 4.18 -10.79
C ALA A 94 -2.02 3.11 -11.25
N MET A 95 -2.21 2.98 -12.56
CA MET A 95 -3.28 2.19 -13.17
C MET A 95 -2.78 0.83 -13.69
N GLY A 96 -3.32 -0.27 -13.14
CA GLY A 96 -3.59 -1.51 -13.88
C GLY A 96 -2.47 -2.55 -14.08
N LYS A 97 -1.22 -2.31 -13.66
CA LYS A 97 -0.16 -3.34 -13.68
C LYS A 97 0.55 -3.41 -12.33
N MET A 98 0.80 -4.62 -11.84
CA MET A 98 1.70 -4.88 -10.71
C MET A 98 3.01 -5.44 -11.27
N PRO A 99 3.88 -4.58 -11.85
CA PRO A 99 5.20 -5.04 -12.25
C PRO A 99 5.95 -5.51 -10.99
N LEU A 100 6.37 -6.77 -10.99
CA LEU A 100 7.15 -7.36 -9.92
C LEU A 100 8.58 -7.55 -10.41
N GLN A 101 9.50 -6.83 -9.77
CA GLN A 101 10.94 -7.04 -9.90
C GLN A 101 11.43 -7.71 -8.62
N VAL A 102 12.07 -8.88 -8.75
CA VAL A 102 12.65 -9.61 -7.63
C VAL A 102 14.14 -9.77 -7.87
N GLN A 103 14.93 -9.34 -6.89
CA GLN A 103 16.39 -9.47 -6.88
C GLN A 103 16.81 -10.34 -5.71
N LEU A 104 17.65 -11.34 -5.99
CA LEU A 104 18.29 -12.18 -4.99
C LEU A 104 19.73 -11.67 -4.82
N LEU A 105 20.07 -11.26 -3.61
CA LEU A 105 21.40 -10.76 -3.25
C LEU A 105 22.12 -11.76 -2.35
N ASP A 106 23.43 -11.93 -2.52
CA ASP A 106 24.26 -12.70 -1.60
C ASP A 106 24.54 -11.92 -0.30
N HIS A 107 25.25 -12.55 0.64
CA HIS A 107 25.61 -11.92 1.92
C HIS A 107 26.58 -10.73 1.79
N MET A 108 27.19 -10.53 0.63
CA MET A 108 28.05 -9.39 0.29
C MET A 108 27.28 -8.29 -0.45
N GLY A 109 26.00 -8.52 -0.78
CA GLY A 109 25.16 -7.62 -1.55
C GLY A 109 25.34 -7.72 -3.06
N HIS A 110 26.02 -8.75 -3.57
CA HIS A 110 26.08 -8.99 -5.01
C HIS A 110 24.80 -9.62 -5.54
N LEU A 111 24.39 -9.20 -6.73
CA LEU A 111 23.25 -9.77 -7.42
C LEU A 111 23.55 -11.21 -7.88
N VAL A 112 22.79 -12.16 -7.33
CA VAL A 112 22.85 -13.59 -7.67
C VAL A 112 21.88 -13.89 -8.80
N GLU A 113 20.64 -13.39 -8.69
CA GLU A 113 19.58 -13.62 -9.68
C GLU A 113 18.60 -12.44 -9.70
N GLU A 114 18.02 -12.16 -10.86
CA GLU A 114 16.97 -11.16 -11.04
C GLU A 114 15.86 -11.70 -11.95
N ARG A 115 14.61 -11.42 -11.58
CA ARG A 115 13.42 -11.75 -12.38
C ARG A 115 12.49 -10.55 -12.46
N TYR A 116 11.87 -10.39 -13.63
CA TYR A 116 10.88 -9.35 -13.89
C TYR A 116 9.58 -9.96 -14.42
N ARG A 117 8.44 -9.54 -13.86
CA ARG A 117 7.08 -9.91 -14.31
C ARG A 117 6.27 -8.63 -14.50
N GLY A 118 5.64 -8.43 -15.67
CA GLY A 118 4.93 -7.18 -16.03
C GLY A 118 3.66 -7.38 -16.86
#